data_AF-A0AAW4VLQ1-F1
#
_entry.id   AF-A0AAW4VLQ1-F1
#
_cell.length_a   1.000
_cell.length_b   1.000
_cell.length_c   1.000
_cell.angle_alpha   90.00
_cell.angle_beta   90.00
_cell.angle_gamma   90.00
#
_symmetry.space_group_name_H-M   'P 1'
#
loop_
_entity.id
_entity.type
_entity.pdbx_description
1 polymer ?
#
loop_
_entity_poly.entity_id
_entity_poly.type
_entity_poly.pdbx_seq_one_letter_code
_entity_poly.pdbx_strand_id
1 'polypeptide(L)' 'DKEIEKMCNLGEMIEREAKQAKNIEHLQNVMHELQCSLEKAMDILKLTDDERKEIKKYFQA' A
#
# COMPACT_ATOMS: atom_id res chain seq x y z
N ASP A 1 -16.67 -18.27 -21.50
CA ASP A 1 -15.47 -18.19 -20.63
C ASP A 1 -14.63 -16.92 -20.78
N LYS A 2 -15.21 -15.70 -20.82
CA LYS A 2 -14.45 -14.43 -20.74
C LYS A 2 -14.88 -13.51 -19.60
N GLU A 3 -15.97 -13.85 -18.91
CA GLU A 3 -16.55 -13.03 -17.84
C GLU A 3 -16.03 -13.43 -16.45
N ILE A 4 -15.66 -14.70 -16.27
CA ILE A 4 -15.09 -15.19 -14.99
C ILE A 4 -13.67 -14.67 -14.78
N GLU A 5 -12.87 -14.56 -15.84
CA GLU A 5 -11.50 -14.02 -15.78
C GLU A 5 -11.49 -12.51 -15.43
N LYS A 6 -12.53 -11.76 -15.85
CA LYS A 6 -12.72 -10.36 -15.44
C LYS A 6 -13.13 -10.20 -13.97
N MET A 7 -13.88 -11.15 -13.42
CA MET A 7 -14.29 -11.12 -12.00
C MET A 7 -13.16 -11.51 -11.04
N CYS A 8 -12.29 -12.46 -11.41
CA CYS A 8 -11.10 -12.78 -10.62
C CYS A 8 -10.20 -11.55 -10.40
N ASN A 9 -10.08 -10.69 -11.41
CA ASN A 9 -9.26 -9.49 -11.32
C ASN A 9 -9.85 -8.42 -10.39
N LEU A 10 -11.19 -8.31 -10.30
CA LEU A 10 -11.84 -7.32 -9.43
C LEU A 10 -11.69 -7.65 -7.94
N GLY A 11 -11.84 -8.93 -7.58
CA GLY A 11 -11.66 -9.38 -6.20
C GLY A 11 -10.23 -9.14 -5.71
N GLU A 12 -9.24 -9.50 -6.53
CA GLU A 12 -7.83 -9.23 -6.24
C GLU A 12 -7.50 -7.73 -6.19
N MET A 13 -8.14 -6.91 -7.04
CA MET A 13 -7.94 -5.46 -7.03
C MET A 13 -8.46 -4.84 -5.73
N ILE A 14 -9.66 -5.24 -5.29
CA ILE A 14 -10.27 -4.76 -4.04
C ILE A 14 -9.44 -5.21 -2.82
N GLU A 15 -8.96 -6.46 -2.81
CA GLU A 15 -8.12 -6.95 -1.72
C GLU A 15 -6.77 -6.22 -1.67
N ARG A 16 -6.16 -5.92 -2.83
CA ARG A 16 -4.95 -5.10 -2.91
C ARG A 16 -5.18 -3.68 -2.41
N GLU A 17 -6.27 -3.03 -2.83
CA GLU A 17 -6.61 -1.68 -2.36
C GLU A 17 -6.86 -1.64 -0.85
N ALA A 18 -7.59 -2.62 -0.31
CA ALA A 18 -7.85 -2.72 1.13
C ALA A 18 -6.55 -2.96 1.93
N LYS A 19 -5.65 -3.80 1.40
CA LYS A 19 -4.32 -4.03 2.00
C LYS A 19 -3.45 -2.77 1.93
N GLN A 20 -3.52 -2.03 0.83
CA GLN A 20 -2.79 -0.79 0.65
C GLN A 20 -3.28 0.32 1.58
N ALA A 21 -4.60 0.45 1.78
CA ALA A 21 -5.18 1.41 2.71
C ALA A 21 -4.70 1.18 4.15
N LYS A 22 -4.65 -0.08 4.59
CA LYS A 22 -4.08 -0.45 5.89
C LYS A 22 -2.59 -0.12 5.99
N ASN A 23 -1.81 -0.37 4.93
CA ASN A 23 -0.38 -0.02 4.91
C ASN A 23 -0.15 1.50 5.00
N ILE A 24 -1.00 2.31 4.37
CA ILE A 24 -0.93 3.78 4.44
C ILE A 24 -1.27 4.29 5.84
N GLU A 25 -2.34 3.76 6.45
CA GLU A 25 -2.72 4.10 7.84
C GLU A 25 -1.59 3.74 8.82
N HIS A 26 -1.00 2.55 8.68
CA HIS A 26 0.13 2.13 9.51
C HIS A 26 1.37 3.01 9.28
N LEU A 27 1.65 3.39 8.04
CA LEU A 27 2.71 4.35 7.72
C LEU A 27 2.49 5.70 8.39
N GLN A 28 1.27 6.24 8.32
CA GLN A 28 0.94 7.51 8.96
C GLN A 28 1.09 7.44 10.48
N ASN A 29 0.66 6.34 11.10
CA ASN A 29 0.83 6.12 12.53
C ASN A 29 2.31 6.06 12.91
N VAL A 30 3.13 5.28 12.18
CA VAL A 30 4.58 5.19 12.41
C VAL A 30 5.27 6.54 12.19
N MET A 31 4.90 7.28 11.15
CA MET A 31 5.43 8.62 10.89
C MET A 31 5.09 9.60 12.00
N HIS A 32 3.86 9.55 12.52
CA HIS A 32 3.39 10.43 13.57
C HIS A 32 4.01 10.09 14.93
N GLU A 33 3.96 8.82 15.35
CA GLU A 33 4.50 8.36 16.64
C GLU A 33 6.01 8.49 16.73
N LEU A 34 6.73 8.16 15.64
CA LEU A 34 8.19 8.23 15.61
C LEU A 34 8.73 9.55 15.04
N GLN A 35 7.85 10.50 14.71
CA GLN A 35 8.16 11.78 14.08
C GLN A 35 9.20 11.64 12.94
N CYS A 36 8.95 10.69 12.04
CA CYS A 36 9.91 10.29 11.01
C CYS A 36 9.38 10.55 9.59
N SER A 37 10.29 10.57 8.62
CA SER A 37 9.94 10.74 7.21
C SER A 37 9.28 9.49 6.64
N LEU A 38 8.54 9.65 5.54
CA LEU A 38 7.90 8.54 4.82
C LEU A 38 8.90 7.42 4.48
N GLU A 39 10.09 7.77 3.97
CA GLU A 39 11.12 6.76 3.65
C GLU A 39 11.58 5.99 4.87
N LYS A 40 11.78 6.67 6.00
CA LYS A 40 12.19 6.00 7.24
C LYS A 40 11.09 5.11 7.79
N ALA A 41 9.83 5.50 7.68
CA ALA A 41 8.69 4.67 8.06
C ALA A 41 8.56 3.43 7.14
N MET A 42 8.80 3.57 5.83
CA MET A 42 8.85 2.43 4.89
C MET A 42 9.98 1.45 5.20
N ASP A 43 11.16 1.96 5.60
CA ASP A 43 12.28 1.13 6.06
C ASP A 43 11.97 0.40 7.37
N ILE A 44 11.33 1.08 8.34
CA ILE A 44 10.92 0.50 9.63
C ILE A 44 9.92 -0.63 9.42
N LEU A 45 8.93 -0.41 8.55
CA LEU A 45 7.92 -1.42 8.18
C LEU A 45 8.48 -2.51 7.24
N LYS A 46 9.76 -2.40 6.84
CA LYS A 46 10.46 -3.34 5.94
C LYS A 46 9.66 -3.63 4.67
N LEU A 47 9.04 -2.59 4.10
CA LEU A 47 8.24 -2.73 2.90
C LEU A 47 9.12 -3.15 1.72
N THR A 48 8.57 -4.02 0.89
CA THR A 48 9.20 -4.46 -0.36
C THR A 48 9.24 -3.33 -1.39
N ASP A 49 10.11 -3.44 -2.40
CA ASP A 49 10.23 -2.41 -3.45
C ASP A 49 8.91 -2.19 -4.21
N ASP A 50 8.12 -3.25 -4.40
CA ASP A 50 6.80 -3.16 -5.03
C ASP A 50 5.82 -2.36 -4.16
N GLU A 51 5.74 -2.66 -2.86
CA GLU A 51 4.91 -1.91 -1.90
C GLU A 51 5.34 -0.45 -1.79
N ARG A 52 6.66 -0.19 -1.75
CA ARG A 52 7.21 1.18 -1.75
C ARG A 52 6.81 1.94 -3.00
N LYS A 53 6.85 1.31 -4.18
CA LYS A 53 6.48 1.91 -5.46
C LYS A 53 4.99 2.23 -5.51
N GLU A 54 4.15 1.35 -4.99
CA GLU A 54 2.71 1.58 -4.88
C GLU A 54 2.36 2.71 -3.90
N ILE A 55 3.01 2.75 -2.74
CA ILE A 55 2.84 3.83 -1.75
C ILE A 55 3.33 5.17 -2.31
N LYS A 56 4.49 5.20 -2.97
CA LYS A 56 5.00 6.43 -3.61
C LYS A 56 4.02 6.99 -4.65
N LYS A 57 3.34 6.15 -5.41
CA LYS A 57 2.26 6.60 -6.33
C LYS A 57 1.10 7.25 -5.59
N TYR A 58 0.71 6.72 -4.43
CA TYR A 58 -0.38 7.26 -3.61
C TYR A 58 -0.04 8.62 -2.99
N PHE A 59 1.20 8.83 -2.54
CA PHE A 59 1.65 10.09 -1.93
C PHE A 59 2.15 11.15 -2.95
N GLN A 60 2.33 10.78 -4.22
CA GLN A 60 2.69 11.71 -5.30
C GLN A 60 1.49 12.26 -6.08
N ALA A 61 0.28 11.72 -5.84
CA ALA A 61 -0.97 12.23 -6.38
C ALA A 61 -1.49 13.42 -5.54
#